data_AF-A0A7D6ZLH5-F1
#
_entry.id   AF-A0A7D6ZLH5-F1
#
_cell.length_a   1.000
_cell.length_b   1.000
_cell.length_c   1.000
_cell.angle_alpha   90.00
_cell.angle_beta   90.00
_cell.angle_gamma   90.00
#
_symmetry.space_group_name_H-M   'P 1'
#
loop_
_entity.id
_entity.type
_entity.pdbx_description
1 polymer ?
#
loop_
_entity_poly.entity_id
_entity_poly.type
_entity_poly.pdbx_seq_one_letter_code
_entity_poly.pdbx_strand_id
1 'polypeptide(L)'
;MVDAAIPGNLPGITGFPLPEANSEPDEWSGATISEDRIRALAIGAYYGRSWGAYNDTVAFLPELPGRTDTRREATIEGLHEAWGVDNADDARDTIRRLLAGMHAPLFTVIHPLATAAAAETYRPDRTSIASEHRDFLHTLSKFRGYEGASGLDRDYDAWLQAIKLGITDGLPQPLNTDATAWDLARVGFIARSACTAGYLTEDEAWEHLLAALDQAQQHYRNWRQFSTGFFTGAIFWAATRDLAAAKDQIEERRNMLHGLLVRPSSPWRRVALHPDTPVF
;
A
#
# COMPACT_ATOMS: atom_id res chain seq x y z
N MET A 1 -30.06 -36.10 27.65
CA MET A 1 -30.93 -35.19 26.89
C MET A 1 -30.03 -34.10 26.35
N VAL A 2 -30.08 -33.89 25.04
CA VAL A 2 -29.03 -33.26 24.24
C VAL A 2 -29.00 -31.75 24.46
N ASP A 3 -27.86 -31.21 24.88
CA ASP A 3 -27.58 -29.77 24.86
C ASP A 3 -27.34 -29.33 23.42
N ALA A 4 -28.14 -28.36 22.97
CA ALA A 4 -28.02 -27.77 21.63
C ALA A 4 -26.83 -26.81 21.61
N ALA A 5 -25.82 -27.14 20.81
CA ALA A 5 -24.69 -26.27 20.54
C ALA A 5 -25.13 -25.04 19.74
N ILE A 6 -24.88 -23.85 20.29
CA ILE A 6 -24.97 -22.56 19.59
C ILE A 6 -23.79 -22.49 18.61
N PRO A 7 -24.01 -22.19 17.30
CA PRO A 7 -22.90 -22.03 16.35
C PRO A 7 -22.01 -20.85 16.77
N GLY A 8 -20.73 -21.14 17.01
CA GLY A 8 -19.76 -20.21 17.55
C GLY A 8 -19.45 -19.01 16.66
N ASN A 9 -19.47 -17.84 17.31
CA ASN A 9 -18.79 -16.58 17.00
C ASN A 9 -18.31 -16.34 15.56
N LEU A 10 -18.92 -15.36 14.91
CA LEU A 10 -18.25 -14.59 13.85
C LEU A 10 -16.90 -14.09 14.39
N PRO A 11 -15.79 -14.18 13.61
CA PRO A 11 -14.52 -13.64 14.04
C PRO A 11 -14.70 -12.14 14.34
N GLY A 12 -14.26 -11.73 15.53
CA GLY A 12 -14.35 -10.33 15.96
C GLY A 12 -13.56 -9.45 15.00
N ILE A 13 -14.17 -8.36 14.52
CA ILE A 13 -13.48 -7.33 13.75
C ILE A 13 -12.40 -6.74 14.67
N THR A 14 -11.13 -7.08 14.44
CA THR A 14 -10.03 -6.45 15.15
C THR A 14 -9.74 -5.12 14.48
N GLY A 15 -10.01 -4.03 15.19
CA GLY A 15 -9.40 -2.74 14.84
C GLY A 15 -7.88 -2.81 14.97
N PHE A 16 -7.17 -1.80 14.48
CA PHE A 16 -5.75 -1.64 14.76
C PHE A 16 -5.50 -1.78 16.29
N PRO A 17 -4.69 -2.75 16.77
CA PRO A 17 -4.18 -2.71 18.13
C PRO A 17 -3.32 -1.44 18.28
N LEU A 18 -3.54 -0.65 19.35
CA LEU A 18 -3.03 0.72 19.45
C LEU A 18 -1.89 0.85 20.47
N PRO A 19 -0.63 0.99 20.03
CA PRO A 19 0.38 1.75 20.77
C PRO A 19 0.06 3.25 20.74
N GLU A 20 0.65 4.03 21.65
CA GLU A 20 0.60 5.50 21.57
C GLU A 20 1.15 5.96 20.20
N ALA A 21 0.34 6.68 19.43
CA ALA A 21 0.76 7.20 18.14
C ALA A 21 1.93 8.18 18.31
N ASN A 22 2.91 8.17 17.40
CA ASN A 22 3.94 9.20 17.34
C ASN A 22 3.27 10.60 17.33
N SER A 23 3.58 11.41 18.34
CA SER A 23 2.96 12.71 18.62
C SER A 23 3.49 13.84 17.75
N GLU A 24 4.57 13.62 17.00
CA GLU A 24 5.15 14.61 16.11
C GLU A 24 4.11 15.02 15.04
N PRO A 25 3.80 16.33 14.92
CA PRO A 25 2.76 16.80 14.01
C PRO A 25 3.10 16.50 12.54
N ASP A 26 2.08 16.36 11.69
CA ASP A 26 2.28 16.40 10.23
C ASP A 26 2.58 17.83 9.78
N GLU A 27 3.44 17.98 8.77
CA GLU A 27 3.97 19.26 8.30
C GLU A 27 3.04 19.93 7.28
N TRP A 28 2.85 21.25 7.40
CA TRP A 28 2.07 22.09 6.48
C TRP A 28 2.85 23.38 6.19
N SER A 29 2.95 23.78 4.92
CA SER A 29 3.65 25.02 4.54
C SER A 29 2.80 26.28 4.74
N GLY A 30 1.47 26.12 4.84
CA GLY A 30 0.50 27.21 4.86
C GLY A 30 0.04 27.62 3.45
N ALA A 31 0.38 26.84 2.43
CA ALA A 31 -0.09 27.07 1.07
C ALA A 31 -1.62 26.94 0.98
N THR A 32 -2.26 27.84 0.25
CA THR A 32 -3.71 27.79 0.03
C THR A 32 -4.01 26.99 -1.22
N ILE A 33 -4.43 25.73 -1.05
CA ILE A 33 -4.86 24.82 -2.11
C ILE A 33 -6.28 24.32 -1.86
N SER A 34 -6.94 23.82 -2.91
CA SER A 34 -8.28 23.23 -2.77
C SER A 34 -8.26 21.95 -1.93
N GLU A 35 -9.39 21.60 -1.32
CA GLU A 35 -9.51 20.34 -0.57
C GLU A 35 -9.24 19.11 -1.43
N ASP A 36 -9.59 19.12 -2.72
CA ASP A 36 -9.29 18.02 -3.63
C ASP A 36 -7.79 17.83 -3.83
N ARG A 37 -7.02 18.92 -3.91
CA ARG A 37 -5.56 18.85 -3.95
C ARG A 37 -4.98 18.32 -2.64
N ILE A 38 -5.56 18.68 -1.49
CA ILE A 38 -5.20 18.07 -0.19
C ILE A 38 -5.51 16.57 -0.21
N ARG A 39 -6.70 16.15 -0.66
CA ARG A 39 -7.09 14.73 -0.77
C ARG A 39 -6.14 13.96 -1.69
N ALA A 40 -5.73 14.56 -2.80
CA ALA A 40 -4.82 13.95 -3.76
C ALA A 40 -3.42 13.72 -3.17
N LEU A 41 -2.86 14.71 -2.48
CA LEU A 41 -1.61 14.54 -1.71
C LEU A 41 -1.78 13.48 -0.60
N ALA A 42 -2.96 13.43 0.02
CA ALA A 42 -3.26 12.52 1.11
C ALA A 42 -3.26 11.03 0.71
N ILE A 43 -3.45 10.70 -0.57
CA ILE A 43 -3.26 9.34 -1.10
C ILE A 43 -1.83 8.84 -0.84
N GLY A 44 -0.85 9.73 -1.01
CA GLY A 44 0.57 9.46 -0.77
C GLY A 44 1.07 9.81 0.63
N ALA A 45 0.19 10.10 1.60
CA ALA A 45 0.57 10.65 2.90
C ALA A 45 1.58 9.79 3.68
N TYR A 46 1.48 8.46 3.56
CA TYR A 46 2.44 7.52 4.15
C TYR A 46 3.87 7.87 3.71
N TYR A 47 4.09 7.97 2.40
CA TYR A 47 5.40 8.28 1.84
C TYR A 47 5.79 9.74 2.03
N GLY A 48 4.82 10.66 1.93
CA GLY A 48 5.06 12.07 2.23
C GLY A 48 5.67 12.25 3.62
N ARG A 49 5.14 11.56 4.62
CA ARG A 49 5.71 11.59 5.97
C ARG A 49 7.08 10.89 6.05
N SER A 50 7.22 9.69 5.48
CA SER A 50 8.50 8.95 5.52
C SER A 50 9.66 9.67 4.82
N TRP A 51 9.37 10.50 3.80
CA TRP A 51 10.39 11.19 3.00
C TRP A 51 10.51 12.69 3.31
N GLY A 52 9.70 13.19 4.24
CA GLY A 52 9.68 14.59 4.65
C GLY A 52 9.05 15.47 3.59
N ALA A 53 7.73 15.67 3.68
CA ALA A 53 6.96 16.42 2.71
C ALA A 53 5.82 17.18 3.39
N TYR A 54 5.52 18.40 2.92
CA TYR A 54 4.33 19.11 3.38
C TYR A 54 3.06 18.44 2.83
N ASN A 55 1.93 18.63 3.52
CA ASN A 55 0.62 18.12 3.08
C ASN A 55 -0.15 19.07 2.15
N ASP A 56 0.49 20.19 1.75
CA ASP A 56 -0.08 21.24 0.91
C ASP A 56 0.84 21.69 -0.25
N THR A 57 1.92 20.95 -0.53
CA THR A 57 2.79 21.17 -1.70
C THR A 57 3.21 19.85 -2.34
N VAL A 58 3.55 19.86 -3.62
CA VAL A 58 3.95 18.64 -4.35
C VAL A 58 5.38 18.22 -3.98
N ALA A 59 6.35 19.14 -4.02
CA ALA A 59 7.75 18.82 -3.77
C ALA A 59 7.98 18.32 -2.32
N PHE A 60 9.09 17.60 -2.12
CA PHE A 60 9.56 17.27 -0.77
C PHE A 60 10.09 18.50 -0.03
N LEU A 61 10.17 18.40 1.30
CA LEU A 61 10.67 19.47 2.18
C LEU A 61 12.07 19.94 1.76
N PRO A 62 12.40 21.21 2.05
CA PRO A 62 13.73 21.77 1.80
C PRO A 62 14.86 20.97 2.46
N GLU A 63 16.09 21.36 2.15
CA GLU A 63 17.32 20.67 2.57
C GLU A 63 17.38 20.42 4.08
N LEU A 64 17.75 19.20 4.47
CA LEU A 64 18.00 18.89 5.87
C LEU A 64 19.31 19.54 6.31
N PRO A 65 19.34 20.27 7.45
CA PRO A 65 20.55 20.89 7.94
C PRO A 65 21.68 19.86 8.11
N GLY A 66 22.85 20.14 7.51
CA GLY A 66 24.05 19.30 7.64
C GLY A 66 24.23 18.20 6.58
N ARG A 67 23.37 18.13 5.55
CA ARG A 67 23.59 17.29 4.36
C ARG A 67 24.40 18.01 3.29
N THR A 68 25.22 17.27 2.55
CA THR A 68 26.04 17.78 1.44
C THR A 68 25.36 17.61 0.09
N ASP A 69 24.51 16.60 -0.04
CA ASP A 69 23.64 16.35 -1.17
C ASP A 69 22.38 17.22 -1.09
N THR A 70 21.96 17.75 -2.24
CA THR A 70 20.66 18.42 -2.35
C THR A 70 19.53 17.40 -2.31
N ARG A 71 18.34 17.80 -1.86
CA ARG A 71 17.10 17.01 -1.89
C ARG A 71 16.83 16.48 -3.29
N ARG A 72 17.12 17.30 -4.30
CA ARG A 72 17.00 16.92 -5.71
C ARG A 72 17.92 15.74 -6.04
N GLU A 73 19.19 15.81 -5.69
CA GLU A 73 20.17 14.73 -5.92
C GLU A 73 19.78 13.46 -5.19
N ALA A 74 19.45 13.55 -3.90
CA ALA A 74 18.98 12.40 -3.10
C ALA A 74 17.71 11.77 -3.68
N THR A 75 16.81 12.57 -4.24
CA THR A 75 15.58 12.07 -4.89
C THR A 75 15.88 11.39 -6.21
N ILE A 76 16.81 11.92 -7.01
CA ILE A 76 17.27 11.30 -8.26
C ILE A 76 17.91 9.95 -7.97
N GLU A 77 18.82 9.88 -7.00
CA GLU A 77 19.46 8.63 -6.59
C GLU A 77 18.42 7.61 -6.09
N GLY A 78 17.50 8.01 -5.22
CA GLY A 78 16.44 7.13 -4.72
C GLY A 78 15.48 6.63 -5.81
N LEU A 79 15.16 7.47 -6.81
CA LEU A 79 14.37 7.08 -7.97
C LEU A 79 15.11 6.07 -8.85
N HIS A 80 16.40 6.29 -9.10
CA HIS A 80 17.23 5.36 -9.85
C HIS A 80 17.33 4.00 -9.13
N GLU A 81 17.76 3.98 -7.87
CA GLU A 81 18.07 2.75 -7.16
C GLU A 81 16.84 1.89 -6.86
N ALA A 82 15.75 2.51 -6.40
CA ALA A 82 14.58 1.77 -5.95
C ALA A 82 13.57 1.49 -7.07
N TRP A 83 13.56 2.31 -8.12
CA TRP A 83 12.52 2.28 -9.15
C TRP A 83 13.05 2.21 -10.58
N GLY A 84 14.35 2.43 -10.80
CA GLY A 84 14.93 2.50 -12.15
C GLY A 84 14.37 3.68 -12.95
N VAL A 85 14.05 4.79 -12.29
CA VAL A 85 13.48 5.99 -12.93
C VAL A 85 14.58 7.04 -13.09
N ASP A 86 15.04 7.24 -14.32
CA ASP A 86 16.19 8.10 -14.63
C ASP A 86 15.80 9.42 -15.30
N ASN A 87 14.56 9.52 -15.78
CA ASN A 87 14.08 10.66 -16.55
C ASN A 87 12.54 10.77 -16.50
N ALA A 88 12.03 11.77 -17.22
CA ALA A 88 10.59 12.06 -17.31
C ALA A 88 9.76 10.92 -17.90
N ASP A 89 10.27 10.22 -18.91
CA ASP A 89 9.52 9.16 -19.59
C ASP A 89 9.42 7.91 -18.69
N ASP A 90 10.49 7.56 -17.98
CA ASP A 90 10.47 6.47 -17.00
C ASP A 90 9.49 6.77 -15.84
N ALA A 91 9.44 8.02 -15.39
CA ALA A 91 8.51 8.45 -14.34
C ALA A 91 7.05 8.32 -14.80
N ARG A 92 6.73 8.82 -16.00
CA ARG A 92 5.40 8.68 -16.62
C ARG A 92 5.02 7.22 -16.82
N ASP A 93 5.97 6.39 -17.27
CA ASP A 93 5.75 4.95 -17.46
C ASP A 93 5.44 4.22 -16.15
N THR A 94 6.24 4.49 -15.12
CA THR A 94 6.08 3.91 -13.80
C THR A 94 4.72 4.29 -13.20
N ILE A 95 4.34 5.58 -13.25
CA ILE A 95 3.04 6.05 -12.78
C ILE A 95 1.90 5.37 -13.54
N ARG A 96 1.98 5.30 -14.87
CA ARG A 96 0.94 4.66 -15.69
C ARG A 96 0.77 3.18 -15.33
N ARG A 97 1.87 2.46 -15.08
CA ARG A 97 1.83 1.05 -14.67
C ARG A 97 1.25 0.88 -13.26
N LEU A 98 1.53 1.80 -12.34
CA LEU A 98 0.92 1.81 -11.00
C LEU A 98 -0.58 2.06 -11.07
N LEU A 99 -1.04 3.05 -11.87
CA LEU A 99 -2.46 3.34 -12.10
C LEU A 99 -3.19 2.20 -12.82
N ALA A 100 -2.49 1.41 -13.63
CA ALA A 100 -3.03 0.21 -14.26
C ALA A 100 -3.11 -1.00 -13.31
N GLY A 101 -2.60 -0.88 -12.08
CA GLY A 101 -2.53 -1.95 -11.09
C GLY A 101 -1.32 -2.86 -11.31
N MET A 102 -0.21 -2.54 -10.65
CA MET A 102 1.04 -3.31 -10.76
C MET A 102 1.04 -4.53 -9.84
N HIS A 103 0.48 -4.42 -8.63
CA HIS A 103 0.49 -5.49 -7.62
C HIS A 103 -0.90 -5.90 -7.18
N ALA A 104 -1.84 -4.94 -7.14
CA ALA A 104 -3.20 -5.21 -6.70
C ALA A 104 -3.88 -6.31 -7.52
N PRO A 105 -3.76 -6.36 -8.87
CA PRO A 105 -4.35 -7.45 -9.65
C PRO A 105 -3.73 -8.82 -9.37
N LEU A 106 -2.44 -8.89 -9.04
CA LEU A 106 -1.77 -10.14 -8.66
C LEU A 106 -2.30 -10.62 -7.31
N PHE A 107 -2.40 -9.71 -6.34
CA PHE A 107 -2.96 -9.98 -5.03
C PHE A 107 -4.41 -10.49 -5.11
N THR A 108 -5.26 -9.87 -5.92
CA THR A 108 -6.67 -10.29 -6.09
C THR A 108 -6.80 -11.73 -6.59
N VAL A 109 -5.84 -12.21 -7.40
CA VAL A 109 -5.81 -13.61 -7.84
C VAL A 109 -5.24 -14.53 -6.76
N ILE A 110 -4.15 -14.13 -6.11
CA ILE A 110 -3.37 -14.97 -5.19
C ILE A 110 -4.06 -15.12 -3.83
N HIS A 111 -4.56 -14.03 -3.27
CA HIS A 111 -5.11 -13.97 -1.91
C HIS A 111 -6.19 -15.03 -1.63
N PRO A 112 -7.27 -15.17 -2.44
CA PRO A 112 -8.31 -16.17 -2.16
C PRO A 112 -7.79 -17.61 -2.24
N LEU A 113 -6.87 -17.89 -3.18
CA LEU A 113 -6.26 -19.21 -3.32
C LEU A 113 -5.40 -19.56 -2.12
N ALA A 114 -4.58 -18.61 -1.65
CA ALA A 114 -3.70 -18.81 -0.51
C ALA A 114 -4.49 -18.97 0.78
N THR A 115 -5.53 -18.16 0.99
CA THR A 115 -6.43 -18.28 2.15
C THR A 115 -7.13 -19.64 2.19
N ALA A 116 -7.63 -20.13 1.04
CA ALA A 116 -8.24 -21.44 0.95
C ALA A 116 -7.25 -22.58 1.27
N ALA A 117 -6.02 -22.49 0.74
CA ALA A 117 -4.97 -23.47 1.01
C ALA A 117 -4.43 -23.42 2.45
N ALA A 118 -4.46 -22.26 3.11
CA ALA A 118 -4.10 -22.11 4.52
C ALA A 118 -5.13 -22.76 5.45
N ALA A 119 -6.41 -22.74 5.08
CA ALA A 119 -7.50 -23.38 5.80
C ALA A 119 -7.63 -24.90 5.52
N GLU A 120 -6.85 -25.44 4.58
CA GLU A 120 -6.89 -26.86 4.21
C GLU A 120 -6.47 -27.75 5.39
N THR A 121 -7.35 -28.69 5.76
CA THR A 121 -6.97 -29.79 6.67
C THR A 121 -6.30 -30.88 5.85
N TYR A 122 -5.10 -31.29 6.26
CA TYR A 122 -4.35 -32.35 5.58
C TYR A 122 -5.18 -33.63 5.41
N ARG A 123 -5.22 -34.16 4.18
CA ARG A 123 -5.84 -35.44 3.85
C ARG A 123 -4.88 -36.27 2.98
N PRO A 124 -4.48 -37.48 3.41
CA PRO A 124 -3.46 -38.27 2.71
C PRO A 124 -3.93 -38.89 1.39
N ASP A 125 -5.23 -38.90 1.11
CA ASP A 125 -5.86 -39.53 -0.05
C ASP A 125 -6.14 -38.56 -1.21
N ARG A 126 -5.77 -37.29 -1.08
CA ARG A 126 -6.04 -36.24 -2.07
C ARG A 126 -4.80 -35.42 -2.37
N THR A 127 -4.65 -35.00 -3.62
CA THR A 127 -3.72 -33.93 -3.98
C THR A 127 -4.07 -32.70 -3.14
N SER A 128 -3.07 -32.10 -2.49
CA SER A 128 -3.31 -30.86 -1.73
C SER A 128 -3.79 -29.77 -2.68
N ILE A 129 -4.80 -29.01 -2.25
CA ILE A 129 -5.32 -27.83 -2.95
C ILE A 129 -4.18 -26.87 -3.31
N ALA A 130 -3.16 -26.77 -2.45
CA ALA A 130 -2.00 -25.93 -2.71
C ALA A 130 -1.19 -26.36 -3.96
N SER A 131 -1.15 -27.64 -4.29
CA SER A 131 -0.49 -28.13 -5.51
C SER A 131 -1.28 -27.75 -6.75
N GLU A 132 -2.60 -27.90 -6.72
CA GLU A 132 -3.49 -27.53 -7.83
C GLU A 132 -3.43 -26.02 -8.11
N HIS A 133 -3.41 -25.20 -7.06
CA HIS A 133 -3.23 -23.75 -7.18
C HIS A 133 -1.88 -23.39 -7.82
N ARG A 134 -0.78 -24.05 -7.44
CA ARG A 134 0.54 -23.81 -8.05
C ARG A 134 0.54 -24.11 -9.54
N ASP A 135 -0.02 -25.25 -9.95
CA ASP A 135 -0.07 -25.62 -11.38
C ASP A 135 -0.91 -24.62 -12.20
N PHE A 136 -2.05 -24.18 -11.65
CA PHE A 136 -2.88 -23.14 -12.25
C PHE A 136 -2.12 -21.82 -12.38
N LEU A 137 -1.48 -21.35 -11.31
CA LEU A 137 -0.77 -20.07 -11.29
C LEU A 137 0.47 -20.08 -12.18
N HIS A 138 1.20 -21.20 -12.24
CA HIS A 138 2.32 -21.36 -13.18
C HIS A 138 1.88 -21.26 -14.63
N THR A 139 0.75 -21.88 -14.97
CA THR A 139 0.16 -21.80 -16.31
C THR A 139 -0.28 -20.37 -16.63
N LEU A 140 -0.95 -19.71 -15.69
CA LEU A 140 -1.40 -18.32 -15.82
C LEU A 140 -0.22 -17.36 -15.97
N SER A 141 0.86 -17.57 -15.21
CA SER A 141 2.11 -16.81 -15.28
C SER A 141 2.70 -16.82 -16.69
N LYS A 142 2.84 -18.01 -17.30
CA LYS A 142 3.32 -18.14 -18.68
C LYS A 142 2.45 -17.39 -19.67
N PHE A 143 1.12 -17.50 -19.54
CA PHE A 143 0.19 -16.81 -20.44
C PHE A 143 0.31 -15.29 -20.34
N ARG A 144 0.57 -14.76 -19.13
CA ARG A 144 0.74 -13.33 -18.88
C ARG A 144 2.17 -12.81 -19.09
N GLY A 145 3.11 -13.69 -19.47
CA GLY A 145 4.52 -13.33 -19.65
C GLY A 145 5.27 -13.05 -18.34
N TYR A 146 4.73 -13.51 -17.20
CA TYR A 146 5.41 -13.46 -15.91
C TYR A 146 6.29 -14.71 -15.76
N GLU A 147 7.60 -14.57 -15.86
CA GLU A 147 8.55 -15.69 -15.74
C GLU A 147 9.57 -15.48 -14.61
N GLY A 148 10.11 -16.58 -14.09
CA GLY A 148 11.20 -16.57 -13.10
C GLY A 148 10.84 -15.83 -11.81
N ALA A 149 11.59 -14.78 -11.49
CA ALA A 149 11.43 -14.02 -10.25
C ALA A 149 10.10 -13.25 -10.14
N SER A 150 9.30 -13.20 -11.21
CA SER A 150 7.98 -12.56 -11.27
C SER A 150 6.82 -13.56 -11.35
N GLY A 151 7.07 -14.86 -11.14
CA GLY A 151 6.04 -15.91 -11.18
C GLY A 151 4.97 -15.75 -10.10
N LEU A 152 3.71 -15.96 -10.47
CA LEU A 152 2.54 -15.88 -9.59
C LEU A 152 2.50 -17.03 -8.58
N ASP A 153 3.02 -18.19 -8.96
CA ASP A 153 3.17 -19.37 -8.12
C ASP A 153 4.17 -19.12 -6.97
N ARG A 154 5.28 -18.43 -7.24
CA ARG A 154 6.21 -17.96 -6.22
C ARG A 154 5.54 -16.98 -5.26
N ASP A 155 4.86 -15.96 -5.79
CA ASP A 155 4.19 -14.94 -4.97
C ASP A 155 3.08 -15.57 -4.11
N TYR A 156 2.40 -16.58 -4.66
CA TYR A 156 1.45 -17.40 -3.94
C TYR A 156 2.08 -18.19 -2.80
N ASP A 157 3.19 -18.87 -3.02
CA ASP A 157 3.88 -19.63 -1.96
C ASP A 157 4.35 -18.69 -0.85
N ALA A 158 4.88 -17.51 -1.20
CA ALA A 158 5.29 -16.49 -0.23
C ALA A 158 4.11 -16.00 0.62
N TRP A 159 2.98 -15.66 -0.03
CA TRP A 159 1.79 -15.19 0.68
C TRP A 159 1.13 -16.29 1.52
N LEU A 160 1.07 -17.52 1.01
CA LEU A 160 0.59 -18.69 1.75
C LEU A 160 1.44 -18.94 3.01
N GLN A 161 2.77 -18.81 2.90
CA GLN A 161 3.67 -18.93 4.05
C GLN A 161 3.45 -17.78 5.05
N ALA A 162 3.24 -16.55 4.58
CA ALA A 162 2.92 -15.42 5.45
C ALA A 162 1.66 -15.67 6.29
N ILE A 163 0.62 -16.25 5.68
CA ILE A 163 -0.60 -16.66 6.38
C ILE A 163 -0.30 -17.78 7.38
N LYS A 164 0.35 -18.87 6.95
CA LYS A 164 0.61 -20.05 7.79
C LYS A 164 1.51 -19.75 9.00
N LEU A 165 2.42 -18.79 8.87
CA LEU A 165 3.31 -18.37 9.95
C LEU A 165 2.71 -17.29 10.86
N GLY A 166 1.45 -16.89 10.63
CA GLY A 166 0.77 -15.87 11.43
C GLY A 166 1.31 -14.44 11.23
N ILE A 167 2.08 -14.19 10.17
CA ILE A 167 2.55 -12.82 9.86
C ILE A 167 1.33 -11.92 9.57
N THR A 168 0.33 -12.46 8.86
CA THR A 168 -0.89 -11.73 8.53
C THR A 168 -1.77 -11.43 9.74
N ASP A 169 -1.54 -12.05 10.90
CA ASP A 169 -2.30 -11.77 12.13
C ASP A 169 -2.03 -10.35 12.65
N GLY A 170 -0.90 -9.77 12.26
CA GLY A 170 -0.60 -8.36 12.48
C GLY A 170 -1.42 -7.40 11.62
N LEU A 171 -2.16 -7.86 10.61
CA LEU A 171 -2.99 -7.00 9.77
C LEU A 171 -4.41 -6.86 10.32
N PRO A 172 -5.14 -5.79 9.98
CA PRO A 172 -6.55 -5.68 10.33
C PRO A 172 -7.36 -6.87 9.79
N GLN A 173 -8.29 -7.40 10.59
CA GLN A 173 -9.10 -8.57 10.25
C GLN A 173 -10.58 -8.21 10.01
N PRO A 174 -11.26 -8.90 9.07
CA PRO A 174 -10.69 -9.86 8.13
C PRO A 174 -9.71 -9.20 7.16
N LEU A 175 -8.74 -9.98 6.65
CA LEU A 175 -7.78 -9.49 5.66
C LEU A 175 -8.51 -8.81 4.49
N ASN A 176 -8.00 -7.65 4.07
CA ASN A 176 -8.58 -6.95 2.95
C ASN A 176 -8.39 -7.75 1.66
N THR A 177 -9.38 -7.69 0.78
CA THR A 177 -9.37 -8.33 -0.54
C THR A 177 -8.93 -7.38 -1.64
N ASP A 178 -8.81 -6.08 -1.33
CA ASP A 178 -8.37 -5.05 -2.25
C ASP A 178 -7.06 -4.37 -1.77
N ALA A 179 -6.00 -4.54 -2.56
CA ALA A 179 -4.67 -3.97 -2.32
C ALA A 179 -4.35 -2.74 -3.20
N THR A 180 -5.32 -2.17 -3.92
CA THR A 180 -5.14 -1.06 -4.88
C THR A 180 -4.49 0.16 -4.25
N ALA A 181 -4.82 0.48 -2.99
CA ALA A 181 -4.22 1.60 -2.25
C ALA A 181 -2.69 1.51 -2.14
N TRP A 182 -2.08 0.31 -2.18
CA TRP A 182 -0.62 0.15 -2.20
C TRP A 182 0.01 0.68 -3.49
N ASP A 183 -0.63 0.42 -4.65
CA ASP A 183 -0.19 0.96 -5.93
C ASP A 183 -0.42 2.48 -5.98
N LEU A 184 -1.61 2.94 -5.57
CA LEU A 184 -1.99 4.36 -5.60
C LEU A 184 -1.14 5.26 -4.69
N ALA A 185 -0.82 4.81 -3.47
CA ALA A 185 0.06 5.57 -2.58
C ALA A 185 1.46 5.78 -3.19
N ARG A 186 1.93 4.82 -4.01
CA ARG A 186 3.21 4.92 -4.71
C ARG A 186 3.14 5.80 -5.95
N VAL A 187 1.98 5.96 -6.58
CA VAL A 187 1.77 7.04 -7.58
C VAL A 187 2.06 8.38 -6.92
N GLY A 188 1.52 8.61 -5.71
CA GLY A 188 1.80 9.83 -4.95
C GLY A 188 3.29 10.02 -4.64
N PHE A 189 3.99 8.95 -4.24
CA PHE A 189 5.44 9.00 -4.04
C PHE A 189 6.21 9.36 -5.32
N ILE A 190 5.95 8.66 -6.44
CA ILE A 190 6.68 8.88 -7.70
C ILE A 190 6.38 10.25 -8.28
N ALA A 191 5.12 10.71 -8.27
CA ALA A 191 4.77 12.04 -8.78
C ALA A 191 5.51 13.16 -8.02
N ARG A 192 5.55 13.09 -6.68
CA ARG A 192 6.28 14.06 -5.85
C ARG A 192 7.79 13.98 -6.04
N SER A 193 8.32 12.76 -6.11
CA SER A 193 9.75 12.52 -6.33
C SER A 193 10.20 13.04 -7.69
N ALA A 194 9.46 12.71 -8.75
CA ALA A 194 9.78 13.13 -10.11
C ALA A 194 9.64 14.65 -10.29
N CYS A 195 8.66 15.29 -9.62
CA CYS A 195 8.58 16.75 -9.55
C CYS A 195 9.80 17.36 -8.84
N THR A 196 10.22 16.78 -7.71
CA THR A 196 11.38 17.24 -6.93
C THR A 196 12.70 17.05 -7.70
N ALA A 197 12.82 15.98 -8.47
CA ALA A 197 13.95 15.69 -9.37
C ALA A 197 14.01 16.63 -10.59
N GLY A 198 12.89 17.31 -10.92
CA GLY A 198 12.73 18.10 -12.14
C GLY A 198 12.46 17.26 -13.38
N TYR A 199 11.99 16.01 -13.21
CA TYR A 199 11.54 15.14 -14.30
C TYR A 199 10.11 15.46 -14.74
N LEU A 200 9.25 15.88 -13.80
CA LEU A 200 7.90 16.36 -14.07
C LEU A 200 7.76 17.82 -13.67
N THR A 201 6.90 18.53 -14.37
CA THR A 201 6.39 19.82 -13.91
C THR A 201 5.41 19.64 -12.76
N GLU A 202 5.13 20.72 -12.02
CA GLU A 202 4.14 20.64 -10.93
C GLU A 202 2.73 20.34 -11.45
N ASP A 203 2.35 20.89 -12.61
CA ASP A 203 1.06 20.64 -13.24
C ASP A 203 0.88 19.16 -13.63
N GLU A 204 1.90 18.55 -14.24
CA GLU A 204 1.88 17.10 -14.55
C GLU A 204 1.80 16.24 -13.28
N ALA A 205 2.52 16.62 -12.22
CA ALA A 205 2.44 15.91 -10.95
C ALA A 205 1.03 15.98 -10.35
N TRP A 206 0.36 17.14 -10.45
CA TRP A 206 -1.04 17.28 -10.03
C TRP A 206 -1.99 16.39 -10.82
N GLU A 207 -1.84 16.29 -12.14
CA GLU A 207 -2.65 15.38 -12.97
C GLU A 207 -2.56 13.93 -12.48
N HIS A 208 -1.36 13.45 -12.19
CA HIS A 208 -1.13 12.09 -11.68
C HIS A 208 -1.69 11.88 -10.27
N LEU A 209 -1.51 12.86 -9.37
CA LEU A 209 -2.06 12.81 -8.02
C LEU A 209 -3.59 12.77 -8.01
N LEU A 210 -4.23 13.56 -8.88
CA LEU A 210 -5.69 13.59 -9.02
C LEU A 210 -6.23 12.30 -9.65
N ALA A 211 -5.53 11.72 -10.63
CA ALA A 211 -5.88 10.41 -11.18
C ALA A 211 -5.82 9.29 -10.12
N ALA A 212 -4.82 9.33 -9.23
CA ALA A 212 -4.73 8.39 -8.12
C ALA A 212 -5.86 8.59 -7.10
N LEU A 213 -6.27 9.84 -6.84
CA LEU A 213 -7.43 10.14 -5.99
C LEU A 213 -8.73 9.58 -6.56
N ASP A 214 -8.98 9.79 -7.86
CA ASP A 214 -10.18 9.29 -8.54
C ASP A 214 -10.29 7.76 -8.41
N GLN A 215 -9.20 7.04 -8.68
CA GLN A 215 -9.17 5.58 -8.49
C GLN A 215 -9.35 5.19 -7.01
N ALA A 216 -8.72 5.91 -6.07
CA ALA A 216 -8.90 5.60 -4.65
C ALA A 216 -10.35 5.76 -4.19
N GLN A 217 -11.06 6.77 -4.69
CA GLN A 217 -12.47 7.01 -4.39
C GLN A 217 -13.38 5.92 -4.96
N GLN A 218 -13.04 5.35 -6.13
CA GLN A 218 -13.78 4.23 -6.72
C GLN A 218 -13.65 2.93 -5.91
N HIS A 219 -12.49 2.72 -5.28
CA HIS A 219 -12.18 1.49 -4.54
C HIS A 219 -12.54 1.54 -3.05
N TYR A 220 -12.43 2.71 -2.41
CA TYR A 220 -12.50 2.83 -0.96
C TYR A 220 -13.51 3.89 -0.51
N ARG A 221 -14.28 3.57 0.54
CA ARG A 221 -15.30 4.51 1.07
C ARG A 221 -14.75 5.56 2.01
N ASN A 222 -13.59 5.32 2.63
CA ASN A 222 -12.96 6.23 3.58
C ASN A 222 -11.49 5.88 3.80
N TRP A 223 -10.77 6.75 4.52
CA TRP A 223 -9.35 6.56 4.84
C TRP A 223 -9.04 5.29 5.62
N ARG A 224 -9.97 4.76 6.43
CA ARG A 224 -9.76 3.50 7.16
C ARG A 224 -9.76 2.29 6.23
N GLN A 225 -10.62 2.28 5.21
CA GLN A 225 -10.59 1.24 4.19
C GLN A 225 -9.35 1.37 3.30
N PHE A 226 -9.02 2.59 2.88
CA PHE A 226 -7.79 2.88 2.12
C PHE A 226 -6.54 2.41 2.89
N SER A 227 -6.43 2.75 4.18
CA SER A 227 -5.29 2.37 5.01
C SER A 227 -5.16 0.86 5.18
N THR A 228 -6.28 0.15 5.29
CA THR A 228 -6.28 -1.32 5.39
C THR A 228 -5.84 -1.95 4.07
N GLY A 229 -6.33 -1.47 2.93
CA GLY A 229 -5.89 -1.93 1.60
C GLY A 229 -4.42 -1.67 1.34
N PHE A 230 -3.94 -0.48 1.72
CA PHE A 230 -2.52 -0.15 1.65
C PHE A 230 -1.69 -1.10 2.51
N PHE A 231 -2.11 -1.33 3.76
CA PHE A 231 -1.34 -2.17 4.69
C PHE A 231 -1.25 -3.62 4.21
N THR A 232 -2.37 -4.19 3.78
CA THR A 232 -2.40 -5.55 3.22
C THR A 232 -1.54 -5.65 1.96
N GLY A 233 -1.67 -4.71 1.01
CA GLY A 233 -0.87 -4.71 -0.21
C GLY A 233 0.64 -4.54 0.05
N ALA A 234 1.00 -3.69 1.01
CA ALA A 234 2.39 -3.47 1.42
C ALA A 234 3.03 -4.74 2.00
N ILE A 235 2.33 -5.46 2.89
CA ILE A 235 2.83 -6.69 3.49
C ILE A 235 2.82 -7.85 2.49
N PHE A 236 1.83 -7.91 1.59
CA PHE A 236 1.86 -8.85 0.48
C PHE A 236 3.11 -8.66 -0.36
N TRP A 237 3.36 -7.44 -0.85
CA TRP A 237 4.56 -7.13 -1.61
C TRP A 237 5.85 -7.41 -0.83
N ALA A 238 5.91 -7.04 0.45
CA ALA A 238 7.08 -7.32 1.28
C ALA A 238 7.34 -8.83 1.38
N ALA A 239 6.29 -9.64 1.60
CA ALA A 239 6.41 -11.09 1.71
C ALA A 239 6.92 -11.74 0.42
N THR A 240 6.53 -11.24 -0.76
CA THR A 240 7.04 -11.77 -2.04
C THR A 240 8.52 -11.42 -2.27
N ARG A 241 9.05 -10.41 -1.58
CA ARG A 241 10.47 -10.02 -1.62
C ARG A 241 11.28 -10.76 -0.56
N ASP A 242 10.87 -10.65 0.69
CA ASP A 242 11.52 -11.24 1.87
C ASP A 242 10.49 -11.37 3.00
N LEU A 243 10.22 -12.62 3.38
CA LEU A 243 9.24 -12.96 4.39
C LEU A 243 9.63 -12.47 5.80
N ALA A 244 10.92 -12.45 6.13
CA ALA A 244 11.39 -11.94 7.42
C ALA A 244 11.21 -10.42 7.49
N ALA A 245 11.62 -9.71 6.44
CA ALA A 245 11.42 -8.28 6.34
C ALA A 245 9.93 -7.89 6.38
N ALA A 246 9.04 -8.70 5.80
CA ALA A 246 7.60 -8.48 5.87
C ALA A 246 7.08 -8.46 7.31
N LYS A 247 7.57 -9.35 8.16
CA LYS A 247 7.22 -9.39 9.59
C LYS A 247 7.72 -8.15 10.33
N ASP A 248 8.97 -7.77 10.10
CA ASP A 248 9.60 -6.63 10.79
C ASP A 248 8.93 -5.29 10.44
N GLN A 249 8.39 -5.16 9.23
CA GLN A 249 7.70 -3.94 8.77
C GLN A 249 6.29 -3.75 9.32
N ILE A 250 5.67 -4.76 9.94
CA ILE A 250 4.28 -4.68 10.41
C ILE A 250 4.10 -3.54 11.40
N GLU A 251 4.92 -3.50 12.44
CA GLU A 251 4.72 -2.59 13.56
C GLU A 251 4.99 -1.14 13.15
N GLU A 252 6.05 -0.91 12.37
CA GLU A 252 6.36 0.41 11.82
C GLU A 252 5.20 0.93 10.93
N ARG A 253 4.74 0.12 9.98
CA ARG A 253 3.64 0.49 9.08
C ARG A 253 2.35 0.72 9.86
N ARG A 254 2.08 -0.11 10.87
CA ARG A 254 0.93 0.04 11.75
C ARG A 254 0.95 1.41 12.42
N ASN A 255 2.07 1.77 13.04
CA ASN A 255 2.22 3.01 13.77
C ASN A 255 2.09 4.24 12.86
N MET A 256 2.66 4.17 11.65
CA MET A 256 2.51 5.23 10.66
C MET A 256 1.06 5.42 10.23
N LEU A 257 0.37 4.34 9.82
CA LEU A 257 -1.02 4.39 9.38
C LEU A 257 -1.98 4.79 10.50
N HIS A 258 -1.73 4.32 11.72
CA HIS A 258 -2.49 4.74 12.89
C HIS A 258 -2.33 6.24 13.12
N GLY A 259 -1.10 6.76 13.07
CA GLY A 259 -0.83 8.20 13.16
C GLY A 259 -1.61 9.00 12.13
N LEU A 260 -1.62 8.57 10.87
CA LEU A 260 -2.42 9.22 9.83
C LEU A 260 -3.92 9.21 10.16
N LEU A 261 -4.46 8.16 10.78
CA LEU A 261 -5.89 8.07 11.10
C LEU A 261 -6.34 8.89 12.30
N VAL A 262 -5.45 9.21 13.26
CA VAL A 262 -5.86 9.80 14.55
C VAL A 262 -5.20 11.14 14.89
N ARG A 263 -4.03 11.44 14.33
CA ARG A 263 -3.29 12.65 14.69
C ARG A 263 -3.99 13.90 14.14
N PRO A 264 -4.31 14.91 14.97
CA PRO A 264 -5.10 16.07 14.54
C PRO A 264 -4.54 16.83 13.33
N SER A 265 -3.21 16.88 13.17
CA SER A 265 -2.56 17.53 12.03
C SER A 265 -2.53 16.70 10.74
N SER A 266 -2.97 15.44 10.77
CA SER A 266 -2.93 14.56 9.60
C SER A 266 -3.83 15.06 8.49
N PRO A 267 -3.42 14.93 7.21
CA PRO A 267 -4.29 15.22 6.08
C PRO A 267 -5.58 14.37 6.09
N TRP A 268 -5.54 13.13 6.62
CA TRP A 268 -6.73 12.27 6.73
C TRP A 268 -7.70 12.74 7.82
N ARG A 269 -7.24 13.59 8.75
CA ARG A 269 -8.08 14.32 9.73
C ARG A 269 -8.53 15.68 9.23
N ARG A 270 -7.91 16.20 8.16
CA ARG A 270 -8.25 17.50 7.57
C ARG A 270 -9.35 17.40 6.53
N VAL A 271 -9.28 16.39 5.66
CA VAL A 271 -10.25 16.14 4.58
C VAL A 271 -10.66 14.67 4.58
N ALA A 272 -11.92 14.39 4.27
CA ALA A 272 -12.38 13.03 4.06
C ALA A 272 -11.99 12.57 2.65
N LEU A 273 -11.86 11.25 2.45
CA LEU A 273 -11.51 10.67 1.13
C LEU A 273 -12.51 11.11 0.05
N HIS A 274 -13.79 11.14 0.39
CA HIS A 274 -14.85 11.61 -0.48
C HIS A 274 -15.26 13.04 -0.13
N PRO A 275 -15.55 13.90 -1.12
CA PRO A 275 -16.13 15.21 -0.84
C PRO A 275 -17.46 15.07 -0.09
N ASP A 276 -17.80 16.09 0.69
CA ASP A 276 -19.06 16.18 1.45
C ASP A 276 -19.34 15.04 2.45
N THR A 277 -18.31 14.23 2.77
CA THR A 277 -18.38 13.21 3.81
C THR A 277 -17.69 13.68 5.09
N PRO A 278 -18.18 13.28 6.28
CA PRO A 278 -17.56 13.68 7.54
C PRO A 278 -16.17 13.07 7.69
N VAL A 279 -15.26 13.84 8.28
CA VAL A 279 -13.95 13.36 8.69
C VAL A 279 -14.09 12.61 10.01
N PHE A 280 -13.74 11.32 10.02
CA PHE A 280 -13.87 10.45 11.19
C PHE A 280 -12.58 10.36 11.98
#